data_AF-A0A920TXL2-F1
#
_entry.id   AF-A0A920TXL2-F1
#
_cell.length_a   1.000
_cell.length_b   1.000
_cell.length_c   1.000
_cell.angle_alpha   90.00
_cell.angle_beta   90.00
_cell.angle_gamma   90.00
#
_symmetry.space_group_name_H-M   'P 1'
#
loop_
_entity.id
_entity.type
_entity.pdbx_description
1 polymer ?
#
loop_
_entity_poly.entity_id
_entity_poly.type
_entity_poly.pdbx_seq_one_letter_code
_entity_poly.pdbx_strand_id
1 'polypeptide(L)'
;MNVSLKHLSEKFKKIKYLTKLEQIPQLTEKEREEMQKVNDRFVFRTNDYYQSLIDWKDPNDPIKRIIMPDVEELNEWGELDASNEEKYTKVHGLEHKYTSTALLLVNEVCAAYCRFCFRKRLFMNENDEVTKDISEGLEYIKNNKEINNVLLTGGDPLVLSTSKFGKPIIQKLREIEHVKIIRIGTKVPAFNPFRILNDPSLLEMFRKYSTNEKKIY
;
A
#
# COMPACT_ATOMS: atom_id res chain seq x y z
N MET A 1 19.24 23.86 -6.01
CA MET A 1 18.41 22.63 -5.95
C MET A 1 18.31 21.97 -4.57
N ASN A 2 19.30 22.05 -3.67
CA ASN A 2 19.27 21.35 -2.37
C ASN A 2 18.46 22.00 -1.22
N VAL A 3 18.00 23.25 -1.38
CA VAL A 3 17.29 23.98 -0.31
C VAL A 3 15.80 23.54 -0.21
N SER A 4 15.19 23.10 -1.32
CA SER A 4 13.77 22.72 -1.38
C SER A 4 13.45 21.40 -0.65
N LEU A 5 14.27 20.36 -0.84
CA LEU A 5 14.02 19.03 -0.27
C LEU A 5 14.24 18.97 1.25
N LYS A 6 15.25 19.69 1.78
CA LYS A 6 15.46 19.80 3.24
C LYS A 6 14.29 20.50 3.92
N HIS A 7 13.82 21.61 3.35
CA HIS A 7 12.67 22.34 3.89
C HIS A 7 11.39 21.50 3.87
N LEU A 8 11.14 20.74 2.79
CA LEU A 8 10.00 19.81 2.73
C LEU A 8 10.13 18.66 3.74
N SER A 9 11.31 18.09 3.92
CA SER A 9 11.57 17.05 4.92
C SER A 9 11.36 17.56 6.35
N GLU A 10 11.75 18.79 6.64
CA GLU A 10 11.51 19.43 7.94
C GLU A 10 10.03 19.73 8.17
N LYS A 11 9.34 20.28 7.17
CA LYS A 11 7.88 20.54 7.22
C LYS A 11 7.10 19.25 7.46
N PHE A 12 7.48 18.16 6.80
CA PHE A 12 6.84 16.85 6.88
C PHE A 12 7.64 15.85 7.69
N LYS A 13 8.29 16.32 8.77
CA LYS A 13 9.05 15.45 9.69
C LYS A 13 8.18 14.34 10.27
N LYS A 14 6.89 14.63 10.50
CA LYS A 14 5.87 13.66 10.90
C LYS A 14 4.61 13.87 10.07
N ILE A 15 4.31 12.92 9.20
CA ILE A 15 3.10 12.92 8.38
C ILE A 15 1.86 12.68 9.24
N LYS A 16 0.85 13.54 9.08
CA LYS A 16 -0.45 13.39 9.70
C LYS A 16 -1.41 12.75 8.70
N TYR A 17 -1.85 11.52 9.01
CA TYR A 17 -2.90 10.85 8.24
C TYR A 17 -4.28 11.44 8.58
N LEU A 18 -5.09 11.61 7.55
CA LEU A 18 -6.48 12.06 7.64
C LEU A 18 -7.35 10.91 7.15
N THR A 19 -8.33 10.53 7.96
CA THR A 19 -9.20 9.37 7.71
C THR A 19 -10.68 9.74 7.76
N LYS A 20 -10.99 11.01 8.02
CA LYS A 20 -12.35 11.53 7.98
C LYS A 20 -12.43 12.78 7.13
N LEU A 21 -13.55 12.95 6.44
CA LEU A 21 -13.76 14.06 5.53
C LEU A 21 -13.82 15.41 6.27
N GLU A 22 -14.24 15.43 7.55
CA GLU A 22 -14.28 16.63 8.41
C GLU A 22 -12.89 17.26 8.57
N GLN A 23 -11.83 16.46 8.42
CA GLN A 23 -10.45 16.90 8.56
C GLN A 23 -9.93 17.69 7.35
N ILE A 24 -10.70 17.76 6.25
CA ILE A 24 -10.33 18.49 5.02
C ILE A 24 -10.99 19.88 5.04
N PRO A 25 -10.28 20.97 5.39
CA PRO A 25 -10.91 22.27 5.59
C PRO A 25 -11.46 22.90 4.29
N GLN A 26 -10.98 22.46 3.13
CA GLN A 26 -11.39 22.99 1.83
C GLN A 26 -12.76 22.48 1.35
N LEU A 27 -13.29 21.41 1.95
CA LEU A 27 -14.60 20.88 1.57
C LEU A 27 -15.72 21.72 2.19
N THR A 28 -16.68 22.10 1.35
CA THR A 28 -17.98 22.62 1.78
C THR A 28 -18.80 21.53 2.48
N GLU A 29 -19.82 21.92 3.25
CA GLU A 29 -20.70 20.95 3.90
C GLU A 29 -21.38 20.02 2.88
N LYS A 30 -21.86 20.60 1.78
CA LYS A 30 -22.48 19.85 0.68
C LYS A 30 -21.52 18.81 0.08
N GLU A 31 -20.27 19.18 -0.21
CA GLU A 31 -19.29 18.22 -0.72
C GLU A 31 -19.00 17.11 0.29
N ARG A 32 -18.93 17.42 1.59
CA ARG A 32 -18.76 16.40 2.63
C ARG A 32 -19.94 15.44 2.66
N GLU A 33 -21.17 15.95 2.64
CA GLU A 33 -22.38 15.11 2.61
C GLU A 33 -22.41 14.18 1.38
N GLU A 34 -22.06 14.69 0.20
CA GLU A 34 -21.99 13.89 -1.03
C GLU A 34 -20.90 12.82 -0.95
N MET A 35 -19.69 13.19 -0.54
CA MET A 35 -18.56 12.26 -0.39
C MET A 35 -18.79 11.25 0.75
N GLN A 36 -19.57 11.60 1.78
CA GLN A 36 -19.83 10.72 2.92
C GLN A 36 -20.64 9.50 2.50
N LYS A 37 -21.60 9.65 1.56
CA LYS A 37 -22.33 8.51 0.98
C LYS A 37 -21.41 7.45 0.40
N VAL A 38 -20.29 7.89 -0.19
CA VAL A 38 -19.27 7.00 -0.74
C VAL A 38 -18.39 6.44 0.37
N ASN A 39 -18.01 7.27 1.34
CA ASN A 39 -17.15 6.90 2.48
C ASN A 39 -17.79 5.83 3.39
N ASP A 40 -19.12 5.80 3.48
CA ASP A 40 -19.88 4.77 4.23
C ASP A 40 -19.65 3.36 3.66
N ARG A 41 -19.39 3.24 2.35
CA ARG A 41 -19.06 1.97 1.69
C ARG A 41 -17.55 1.78 1.49
N PHE A 42 -16.86 2.87 1.21
CA PHE A 42 -15.50 2.88 0.68
C PHE A 42 -14.63 3.87 1.44
N VAL A 43 -13.89 3.33 2.41
CA VAL A 43 -13.08 4.09 3.35
C VAL A 43 -12.21 5.17 2.70
N PHE A 44 -12.16 6.32 3.36
CA PHE A 44 -11.30 7.44 3.00
C PHE A 44 -10.00 7.43 3.82
N ARG A 45 -8.88 7.65 3.13
CA ARG A 45 -7.58 7.85 3.78
C ARG A 45 -6.66 8.67 2.90
N THR A 46 -6.02 9.65 3.50
CA THR A 46 -5.00 10.50 2.88
C THR A 46 -4.02 10.99 3.95
N ASN A 47 -3.16 11.94 3.60
CA ASN A 47 -2.28 12.60 4.55
C ASN A 47 -2.02 14.05 4.18
N ASP A 48 -1.56 14.84 5.14
CA ASP A 48 -1.26 16.26 5.01
C ASP A 48 -0.27 16.60 3.88
N TYR A 49 0.73 15.76 3.62
CA TYR A 49 1.61 15.95 2.46
C TYR A 49 0.85 15.82 1.14
N TYR A 50 0.15 14.72 0.92
CA TYR A 50 -0.53 14.51 -0.36
C TYR A 50 -1.65 15.54 -0.58
N GLN A 51 -2.35 15.93 0.48
CA GLN A 51 -3.32 17.02 0.48
C GLN A 51 -2.72 18.37 0.08
N SER A 52 -1.46 18.63 0.45
CA SER A 52 -0.75 19.86 0.09
C SER A 52 -0.37 19.95 -1.39
N LEU A 53 -0.46 18.84 -2.13
CA LEU A 53 -0.19 18.80 -3.57
C LEU A 53 -1.41 19.20 -4.42
N ILE A 54 -2.61 19.20 -3.83
CA ILE A 54 -3.86 19.48 -4.54
C ILE A 54 -4.00 20.98 -4.79
N ASP A 55 -4.24 21.37 -6.03
CA ASP A 55 -4.76 22.71 -6.34
C ASP A 55 -6.27 22.77 -6.08
N TRP A 56 -6.64 23.24 -4.91
CA TRP A 56 -8.05 23.36 -4.50
C TRP A 56 -8.85 24.41 -5.29
N LYS A 57 -8.20 25.21 -6.12
CA LYS A 57 -8.89 26.15 -7.03
C LYS A 57 -9.30 25.48 -8.34
N ASP A 58 -8.65 24.36 -8.71
CA ASP A 58 -9.04 23.57 -9.87
C ASP A 58 -10.01 22.46 -9.45
N PRO A 59 -11.30 22.54 -9.84
CA PRO A 59 -12.26 21.47 -9.54
C PRO A 59 -11.89 20.13 -10.18
N ASN A 60 -11.07 20.14 -11.24
CA ASN A 60 -10.63 18.97 -11.98
C ASN A 60 -9.20 18.52 -11.63
N ASP A 61 -8.62 19.05 -10.55
CA ASP A 61 -7.24 18.73 -10.14
C ASP A 61 -7.03 17.19 -10.13
N PRO A 62 -6.05 16.68 -10.88
CA PRO A 62 -5.88 15.25 -11.04
C PRO A 62 -5.44 14.57 -9.74
N ILE A 63 -4.75 15.28 -8.84
CA ILE A 63 -4.30 14.74 -7.55
C ILE A 63 -5.50 14.59 -6.61
N LYS A 64 -6.43 15.55 -6.61
CA LYS A 64 -7.73 15.48 -5.90
C LYS A 64 -8.51 14.24 -6.35
N ARG A 65 -8.68 14.06 -7.66
CA ARG A 65 -9.45 12.93 -8.24
C ARG A 65 -8.88 11.54 -7.89
N ILE A 66 -7.58 11.44 -7.62
CA ILE A 66 -6.95 10.15 -7.24
C ILE A 66 -7.42 9.68 -5.85
N ILE A 67 -7.70 10.60 -4.92
CA ILE A 67 -7.88 10.26 -3.49
C ILE A 67 -9.21 10.72 -2.87
N MET A 68 -9.88 11.72 -3.44
CA MET A 68 -11.13 12.26 -2.89
C MET A 68 -12.31 11.44 -3.41
N PRO A 69 -13.25 11.00 -2.55
CA PRO A 69 -14.37 10.21 -3.00
C PRO A 69 -15.22 10.91 -4.06
N ASP A 70 -15.78 10.13 -4.96
CA ASP A 70 -16.69 10.57 -6.01
C ASP A 70 -17.97 9.73 -5.97
N VAL A 71 -19.13 10.38 -6.12
CA VAL A 71 -20.44 9.70 -6.09
C VAL A 71 -20.59 8.67 -7.20
N GLU A 72 -19.88 8.82 -8.32
CA GLU A 72 -19.87 7.84 -9.40
C GLU A 72 -19.30 6.48 -8.98
N GLU A 73 -18.53 6.42 -7.88
CA GLU A 73 -18.02 5.16 -7.34
C GLU A 73 -19.12 4.25 -6.77
N LEU A 74 -20.32 4.79 -6.53
CA LEU A 74 -21.48 4.04 -6.07
C LEU A 74 -22.24 3.37 -7.23
N ASN A 75 -21.89 3.69 -8.48
CA ASN A 75 -22.44 2.99 -9.63
C ASN A 75 -21.97 1.54 -9.60
N GLU A 76 -22.91 0.60 -9.42
CA GLU A 76 -22.59 -0.81 -9.30
C GLU A 76 -22.41 -1.44 -10.68
N TRP A 77 -21.15 -1.70 -11.03
CA TRP A 77 -20.77 -2.43 -12.24
C TRP A 77 -19.43 -3.15 -12.01
N GLY A 78 -19.23 -4.26 -12.72
CA GLY A 78 -18.04 -5.10 -12.54
C GLY A 78 -18.11 -5.99 -11.29
N GLU A 79 -16.94 -6.46 -10.85
CA GLU A 79 -16.78 -7.36 -9.71
C GLU A 79 -15.79 -6.76 -8.70
N LEU A 80 -16.03 -6.98 -7.40
CA LEU A 80 -15.10 -6.53 -6.34
C LEU A 80 -13.74 -7.22 -6.46
N ASP A 81 -13.72 -8.49 -6.85
CA ASP A 81 -12.51 -9.23 -7.22
C ASP A 81 -12.34 -9.27 -8.74
N ALA A 82 -12.10 -8.10 -9.33
CA ALA A 82 -11.95 -7.95 -10.78
C ALA A 82 -10.79 -8.78 -11.39
N SER A 83 -9.81 -9.21 -10.57
CA SER A 83 -8.67 -10.02 -11.02
C SER A 83 -8.82 -11.51 -10.72
N ASN A 84 -9.92 -11.91 -10.07
CA ASN A 84 -10.19 -13.26 -9.60
C ASN A 84 -9.01 -13.81 -8.76
N GLU A 85 -8.54 -12.98 -7.84
CA GLU A 85 -7.43 -13.26 -6.93
C GLU A 85 -7.76 -14.45 -6.03
N GLU A 86 -9.02 -14.59 -5.59
CA GLU A 86 -9.48 -15.71 -4.76
C GLU A 86 -9.15 -17.07 -5.38
N LYS A 87 -9.33 -17.21 -6.70
CA LYS A 87 -9.02 -18.46 -7.43
C LYS A 87 -7.56 -18.89 -7.33
N TYR A 88 -6.65 -17.95 -7.07
CA TYR A 88 -5.22 -18.19 -6.99
C TYR A 88 -4.67 -18.21 -5.57
N THR A 89 -5.50 -17.91 -4.56
CA THR A 89 -5.17 -18.05 -3.15
C THR A 89 -4.89 -19.52 -2.82
N LYS A 90 -3.72 -19.80 -2.24
CA LYS A 90 -3.30 -21.17 -1.87
C LYS A 90 -3.29 -21.40 -0.37
N VAL A 91 -2.93 -20.36 0.36
CA VAL A 91 -3.06 -20.24 1.81
C VAL A 91 -3.46 -18.81 2.10
N HIS A 92 -4.02 -18.55 3.29
CA HIS A 92 -4.52 -17.24 3.64
C HIS A 92 -3.42 -16.15 3.52
N GLY A 93 -3.70 -15.08 2.78
CA GLY A 93 -2.74 -14.02 2.46
C GLY A 93 -1.67 -14.35 1.39
N LEU A 94 -1.73 -15.52 0.74
CA LEU A 94 -0.82 -15.90 -0.34
C LEU A 94 -1.55 -16.34 -1.61
N GLU A 95 -1.19 -15.70 -2.72
CA GLU A 95 -1.60 -16.11 -4.06
C GLU A 95 -0.42 -16.75 -4.82
N HIS A 96 -0.71 -17.78 -5.62
CA HIS A 96 0.26 -18.42 -6.50
C HIS A 96 -0.39 -18.73 -7.86
N LYS A 97 -0.31 -17.75 -8.78
CA LYS A 97 -0.85 -17.82 -10.14
C LYS A 97 0.18 -18.27 -11.19
N TYR A 98 1.44 -17.85 -11.02
CA TYR A 98 2.52 -18.13 -11.96
C TYR A 98 3.57 -19.01 -11.30
N THR A 99 4.07 -20.01 -12.04
CA THR A 99 5.00 -21.04 -11.54
C THR A 99 6.13 -20.52 -10.66
N SER A 100 6.76 -19.40 -11.02
CA SER A 100 7.92 -18.90 -10.27
C SER A 100 7.63 -17.78 -9.28
N THR A 101 6.38 -17.31 -9.20
CA THR A 101 6.02 -16.09 -8.47
C THR A 101 4.87 -16.30 -7.49
N ALA A 102 5.19 -16.16 -6.21
CA ALA A 102 4.19 -15.99 -5.16
C ALA A 102 3.95 -14.50 -4.87
N LEU A 103 2.74 -14.20 -4.43
CA LEU A 103 2.33 -12.88 -3.98
C LEU A 103 1.86 -13.00 -2.52
N LEU A 104 2.39 -12.14 -1.65
CA LEU A 104 2.01 -12.06 -0.24
C LEU A 104 1.29 -10.74 0.04
N LEU A 105 0.07 -10.83 0.56
CA LEU A 105 -0.72 -9.70 1.05
C LEU A 105 -0.31 -9.44 2.50
N VAL A 106 0.62 -8.50 2.71
CA VAL A 106 1.28 -8.31 4.03
C VAL A 106 0.75 -7.11 4.83
N ASN A 107 -0.13 -6.31 4.24
CA ASN A 107 -0.70 -5.14 4.89
C ASN A 107 -2.05 -4.76 4.28
N GLU A 108 -3.00 -4.35 5.11
CA GLU A 108 -4.37 -3.97 4.71
C GLU A 108 -4.58 -2.45 4.70
N VAL A 109 -3.49 -1.67 4.69
CA VAL A 109 -3.54 -0.20 4.77
C VAL A 109 -2.61 0.41 3.74
N CYS A 110 -3.01 1.53 3.13
CA CYS A 110 -2.18 2.34 2.23
C CYS A 110 -1.82 3.70 2.85
N ALA A 111 -0.83 4.38 2.28
CA ALA A 111 -0.51 5.76 2.67
C ALA A 111 -1.61 6.77 2.26
N ALA A 112 -2.35 6.44 1.21
CA ALA A 112 -3.64 7.03 0.84
C ALA A 112 -4.43 5.99 0.04
N TYR A 113 -5.76 6.07 0.03
CA TYR A 113 -6.59 5.16 -0.76
C TYR A 113 -6.87 5.75 -2.13
N CYS A 114 -6.43 5.05 -3.18
CA CYS A 114 -6.76 5.41 -4.56
C CYS A 114 -8.24 5.13 -4.80
N ARG A 115 -8.99 6.07 -5.37
CA ARG A 115 -10.40 5.84 -5.71
C ARG A 115 -10.61 4.81 -6.82
N PHE A 116 -9.58 4.58 -7.64
CA PHE A 116 -9.52 3.55 -8.68
C PHE A 116 -8.84 2.24 -8.24
N CYS A 117 -8.67 2.00 -6.93
CA CYS A 117 -7.99 0.79 -6.46
C CYS A 117 -8.77 -0.48 -6.88
N PHE A 118 -8.16 -1.39 -7.66
CA PHE A 118 -8.81 -2.66 -8.00
C PHE A 118 -8.93 -3.62 -6.80
N ARG A 119 -8.21 -3.34 -5.71
CA ARG A 119 -8.27 -4.05 -4.42
C ARG A 119 -9.02 -3.26 -3.35
N LYS A 120 -9.95 -2.40 -3.75
CA LYS A 120 -10.71 -1.56 -2.82
C LYS A 120 -11.45 -2.38 -1.75
N ARG A 121 -11.84 -3.62 -2.09
CA ARG A 121 -12.44 -4.60 -1.17
C ARG A 121 -11.57 -4.93 0.04
N LEU A 122 -10.24 -4.89 -0.08
CA LEU A 122 -9.31 -5.16 1.03
C LEU A 122 -9.46 -4.16 2.19
N PHE A 123 -10.07 -3.00 1.93
CA PHE A 123 -10.26 -1.95 2.92
C PHE A 123 -11.71 -1.84 3.40
N MET A 124 -12.60 -2.68 2.87
CA MET A 124 -13.99 -2.74 3.30
C MET A 124 -14.08 -3.53 4.60
N ASN A 125 -15.14 -3.27 5.37
CA ASN A 125 -15.44 -4.07 6.56
C ASN A 125 -15.60 -5.55 6.15
N GLU A 126 -15.23 -6.46 7.05
CA GLU A 126 -15.39 -7.93 6.87
C GLU A 126 -14.45 -8.59 5.85
N ASN A 127 -13.53 -7.86 5.22
CA ASN A 127 -12.49 -8.48 4.40
C ASN A 127 -11.41 -9.17 5.26
N ASP A 128 -11.06 -10.40 4.90
CA ASP A 128 -10.06 -11.22 5.59
C ASP A 128 -9.09 -11.85 4.56
N GLU A 129 -8.70 -11.11 3.52
CA GLU A 129 -7.73 -11.61 2.54
C GLU A 129 -6.28 -11.37 2.98
N VAL A 130 -6.04 -10.36 3.81
CA VAL A 130 -4.71 -9.96 4.29
C VAL A 130 -4.43 -10.61 5.64
N THR A 131 -3.26 -11.24 5.77
CA THR A 131 -2.81 -11.79 7.06
C THR A 131 -1.71 -10.96 7.69
N LYS A 132 -1.77 -10.81 9.02
CA LYS A 132 -0.66 -10.28 9.84
C LYS A 132 0.37 -11.37 10.16
N ASP A 133 -0.06 -12.63 10.16
CA ASP A 133 0.80 -13.79 10.34
C ASP A 133 1.03 -14.48 9.01
N ILE A 134 2.20 -14.24 8.43
CA ILE A 134 2.58 -14.80 7.12
C ILE A 134 3.21 -16.19 7.22
N SER A 135 3.18 -16.83 8.39
CA SER A 135 3.88 -18.10 8.63
C SER A 135 3.45 -19.22 7.67
N GLU A 136 2.15 -19.35 7.40
CA GLU A 136 1.64 -20.31 6.41
C GLU A 136 2.13 -20.00 5.00
N GLY A 137 2.13 -18.72 4.61
CA GLY A 137 2.64 -18.28 3.31
C GLY A 137 4.14 -18.56 3.16
N LEU A 138 4.94 -18.32 4.21
CA LEU A 138 6.36 -18.63 4.23
C LEU A 138 6.62 -20.14 4.09
N GLU A 139 5.86 -20.97 4.79
CA GLU A 139 5.98 -22.42 4.71
C GLU A 139 5.57 -22.94 3.32
N TYR A 140 4.49 -22.39 2.75
CA TYR A 140 4.11 -22.68 1.36
C TYR A 140 5.26 -22.34 0.40
N ILE A 141 5.84 -21.14 0.47
CA ILE A 141 6.96 -20.75 -0.40
C ILE A 141 8.17 -21.66 -0.20
N LYS A 142 8.47 -22.05 1.04
CA LYS A 142 9.60 -22.92 1.37
C LYS A 142 9.46 -24.31 0.74
N ASN A 143 8.24 -24.83 0.63
CA ASN A 143 7.94 -26.16 0.10
C ASN A 143 7.79 -26.19 -1.43
N ASN A 144 7.58 -25.05 -2.09
CA ASN A 144 7.44 -24.94 -3.55
C ASN A 144 8.72 -24.34 -4.16
N LYS A 145 9.65 -25.20 -4.63
CA LYS A 145 11.02 -24.83 -5.01
C LYS A 145 11.12 -24.01 -6.30
N GLU A 146 10.09 -24.06 -7.12
CA GLU A 146 9.94 -23.27 -8.33
C GLU A 146 9.76 -21.76 -8.04
N ILE A 147 9.29 -21.40 -6.84
CA ILE A 147 9.06 -20.01 -6.43
C ILE A 147 10.39 -19.33 -6.11
N ASN A 148 10.93 -18.61 -7.08
CA ASN A 148 12.17 -17.84 -6.92
C ASN A 148 11.94 -16.33 -6.78
N ASN A 149 10.70 -15.88 -6.93
CA ASN A 149 10.28 -14.49 -6.90
C ASN A 149 9.06 -14.31 -5.97
N VAL A 150 9.15 -13.39 -5.02
CA VAL A 150 8.04 -13.11 -4.08
C VAL A 150 7.66 -11.62 -4.17
N LEU A 151 6.41 -11.34 -4.54
CA LEU A 151 5.86 -9.99 -4.56
C LEU A 151 5.16 -9.69 -3.23
N LEU A 152 5.66 -8.71 -2.48
CA LEU A 152 5.02 -8.16 -1.30
C LEU A 152 4.03 -7.06 -1.71
N THR A 153 2.76 -7.20 -1.33
CA THR A 153 1.69 -6.25 -1.65
C THR A 153 0.56 -6.34 -0.59
N GLY A 154 -0.70 -6.17 -0.99
CA GLY A 154 -1.85 -5.93 -0.12
C GLY A 154 -2.44 -4.57 -0.46
N GLY A 155 -2.58 -3.72 0.55
CA GLY A 155 -2.59 -2.28 0.40
C GLY A 155 -1.21 -1.77 0.01
N ASP A 156 -0.37 -1.43 0.99
CA ASP A 156 1.01 -0.99 0.73
C ASP A 156 1.99 -1.51 1.80
N PRO A 157 2.96 -2.38 1.44
CA PRO A 157 3.91 -2.95 2.40
C PRO A 157 4.79 -1.91 3.09
N LEU A 158 5.15 -0.81 2.41
CA LEU A 158 6.07 0.18 2.98
C LEU A 158 5.39 1.11 3.99
N VAL A 159 4.07 1.01 4.17
CA VAL A 159 3.39 1.63 5.30
C VAL A 159 3.75 0.97 6.63
N LEU A 160 4.18 -0.30 6.61
CA LEU A 160 4.70 -0.98 7.79
C LEU A 160 5.97 -0.30 8.30
N SER A 161 6.11 -0.23 9.63
CA SER A 161 7.35 0.20 10.25
C SER A 161 8.49 -0.75 9.85
N THR A 162 9.71 -0.23 9.79
CA THR A 162 10.89 -1.05 9.43
C THR A 162 11.05 -2.27 10.34
N SER A 163 10.67 -2.17 11.62
CA SER A 163 10.66 -3.30 12.55
C SER A 163 9.67 -4.41 12.17
N LYS A 164 8.49 -4.06 11.66
CA LYS A 164 7.45 -5.00 11.22
C LYS A 164 7.71 -5.54 9.82
N PHE A 165 8.34 -4.76 8.95
CA PHE A 165 8.67 -5.16 7.59
C PHE A 165 9.96 -5.98 7.49
N GLY A 166 11.02 -5.54 8.18
CA GLY A 166 12.36 -6.11 8.04
C GLY A 166 12.50 -7.54 8.56
N LYS A 167 12.36 -7.74 9.89
CA LYS A 167 12.59 -9.08 10.48
C LYS A 167 11.47 -10.08 10.19
N PRO A 168 10.18 -9.75 10.38
CA PRO A 168 9.11 -10.73 10.21
C PRO A 168 8.92 -11.18 8.75
N ILE A 169 9.25 -10.32 7.78
CA ILE A 169 8.97 -10.58 6.36
C ILE A 169 10.26 -10.73 5.55
N ILE A 170 11.05 -9.66 5.43
CA ILE A 170 12.22 -9.65 4.53
C ILE A 170 13.27 -10.67 4.97
N GLN A 171 13.63 -10.70 6.26
CA GLN A 171 14.62 -11.66 6.75
C GLN A 171 14.14 -13.10 6.55
N LYS A 172 12.86 -13.39 6.87
CA LYS A 172 12.30 -14.73 6.72
C LYS A 172 12.28 -15.21 5.28
N LEU A 173 11.94 -14.34 4.32
CA LEU A 173 12.05 -14.68 2.91
C LEU A 173 13.50 -14.90 2.46
N ARG A 174 14.48 -14.20 3.08
CA ARG A 174 15.90 -14.40 2.77
C ARG A 174 16.49 -15.70 3.31
N GLU A 175 15.92 -16.23 4.39
CA GLU A 175 16.22 -17.57 4.92
C GLU A 175 15.83 -18.68 3.92
N ILE A 176 14.92 -18.41 2.97
CA ILE A 176 14.54 -19.36 1.92
C ILE A 176 15.56 -19.30 0.77
N GLU A 177 16.27 -20.41 0.53
CA GLU A 177 17.42 -20.47 -0.38
C GLU A 177 17.06 -20.16 -1.85
N HIS A 178 15.98 -20.75 -2.33
CA HIS A 178 15.52 -20.65 -3.72
C HIS A 178 14.84 -19.31 -4.04
N VAL A 179 14.44 -18.52 -3.03
CA VAL A 179 13.94 -17.16 -3.23
C VAL A 179 15.11 -16.21 -3.53
N LYS A 180 15.19 -15.78 -4.79
CA LYS A 180 16.22 -14.86 -5.28
C LYS A 180 15.70 -13.43 -5.30
N ILE A 181 14.46 -13.24 -5.74
CA ILE A 181 13.89 -11.91 -5.94
C ILE A 181 12.78 -11.66 -4.92
N ILE A 182 12.84 -10.51 -4.26
CA ILE A 182 11.69 -9.94 -3.54
C ILE A 182 11.31 -8.66 -4.28
N ARG A 183 10.04 -8.52 -4.66
CA ARG A 183 9.50 -7.30 -5.26
C ARG A 183 8.55 -6.64 -4.28
N ILE A 184 8.50 -5.32 -4.27
CA ILE A 184 7.64 -4.55 -3.36
C ILE A 184 6.68 -3.70 -4.19
N GLY A 185 5.40 -4.08 -4.18
CA GLY A 185 4.33 -3.27 -4.75
C GLY A 185 3.96 -2.14 -3.80
N THR A 186 4.51 -0.94 -4.01
CA THR A 186 4.30 0.22 -3.13
C THR A 186 4.04 1.50 -3.92
N LYS A 187 3.16 2.35 -3.40
CA LYS A 187 2.90 3.72 -3.89
C LYS A 187 3.41 4.78 -2.90
N VAL A 188 4.06 4.37 -1.82
CA VAL A 188 4.69 5.25 -0.82
C VAL A 188 5.57 6.35 -1.45
N PRO A 189 6.39 6.12 -2.48
CA PRO A 189 7.17 7.22 -3.08
C PRO A 189 6.32 8.41 -3.54
N ALA A 190 5.09 8.17 -4.00
CA ALA A 190 4.15 9.22 -4.40
C ALA A 190 3.32 9.74 -3.21
N PHE A 191 2.86 8.86 -2.32
CA PHE A 191 1.90 9.22 -1.26
C PHE A 191 2.54 9.67 0.06
N ASN A 192 3.76 9.22 0.35
CA ASN A 192 4.51 9.58 1.54
C ASN A 192 6.02 9.34 1.31
N PRO A 193 6.70 10.18 0.51
CA PRO A 193 8.13 10.01 0.23
C PRO A 193 9.00 10.08 1.51
N PHE A 194 8.51 10.70 2.57
CA PHE A 194 9.22 10.83 3.84
C PHE A 194 9.39 9.52 4.58
N ARG A 195 8.59 8.49 4.25
CA ARG A 195 8.84 7.11 4.69
C ARG A 195 10.23 6.61 4.28
N ILE A 196 10.77 7.12 3.16
CA ILE A 196 12.10 6.78 2.63
C ILE A 196 13.12 7.82 3.06
N LEU A 197 12.79 9.12 2.94
CA LEU A 197 13.73 10.20 3.23
C LEU A 197 14.06 10.34 4.72
N ASN A 198 13.09 10.07 5.60
CA ASN A 198 13.20 10.31 7.04
C ASN A 198 13.35 9.01 7.86
N ASP A 199 13.47 7.84 7.22
CA ASP A 199 13.74 6.56 7.90
C ASP A 199 15.03 5.89 7.40
N PRO A 200 16.20 6.24 7.99
CA PRO A 200 17.47 5.60 7.68
C PRO A 200 17.45 4.08 7.89
N SER A 201 16.68 3.59 8.87
CA SER A 201 16.63 2.16 9.20
C SER A 201 16.03 1.33 8.06
N LEU A 202 15.10 1.89 7.28
CA LEU A 202 14.56 1.24 6.08
C LEU A 202 15.64 1.08 5.02
N LEU A 203 16.43 2.12 4.79
CA LEU A 203 17.53 2.09 3.82
C LEU A 203 18.62 1.11 4.24
N GLU A 204 18.96 1.07 5.53
CA GLU A 204 19.88 0.09 6.10
C GLU A 204 19.37 -1.34 5.93
N MET A 205 18.07 -1.57 6.17
CA MET A 205 17.44 -2.87 5.93
C MET A 205 17.58 -3.29 4.46
N PHE A 206 17.28 -2.41 3.51
CA PHE A 206 17.47 -2.71 2.08
C PHE A 206 18.92 -3.00 1.73
N ARG A 207 19.88 -2.20 2.23
CA ARG A 207 21.32 -2.46 2.02
C ARG A 207 21.76 -3.82 2.58
N LYS A 208 21.19 -4.22 3.71
CA LYS A 208 21.51 -5.51 4.35
C LYS A 208 20.95 -6.71 3.58
N TYR A 209 19.72 -6.62 3.08
CA TYR A 209 18.99 -7.77 2.53
C TYR A 209 18.88 -7.78 1.00
N SER A 210 19.32 -6.74 0.30
CA SER A 210 19.43 -6.70 -1.16
C SER A 210 20.89 -6.87 -1.57
N THR A 211 21.25 -8.05 -2.07
CA THR A 211 22.60 -8.39 -2.55
C THR A 211 22.60 -8.60 -4.07
N ASN A 212 23.79 -8.75 -4.66
CA ASN A 212 23.92 -9.00 -6.10
C ASN A 212 23.22 -10.30 -6.55
N GLU A 213 23.22 -11.31 -5.69
CA GLU A 213 22.63 -12.63 -5.95
C GLU A 213 21.15 -12.73 -5.51
N LYS A 214 20.76 -11.95 -4.50
CA LYS A 214 19.41 -11.92 -3.94
C LYS A 214 18.90 -10.48 -3.86
N LYS A 215 18.23 -10.01 -4.92
CA LYS A 215 17.81 -8.61 -5.08
C LYS A 215 16.44 -8.32 -4.48
N ILE A 216 16.27 -7.11 -3.96
CA ILE A 216 14.98 -6.48 -3.63
C ILE A 216 14.71 -5.40 -4.69
N TYR A 217 13.52 -5.41 -5.30
CA TYR A 217 13.03 -4.40 -6.25
C TYR A 217 11.80 -3.68 -5.70
#